data_AF-A0AB74E7U9-F1
#
_entry.id   AF-A0AB74E7U9-F1
#
_cell.length_a   1.000
_cell.length_b   1.000
_cell.length_c   1.000
_cell.angle_alpha   90.00
_cell.angle_beta   90.00
_cell.angle_gamma   90.00
#
_symmetry.space_group_name_H-M   'P 1'
#
loop_
_entity.id
_entity.type
_entity.pdbx_description
1 polymer ?
#
loop_
_entity_poly.entity_id
_entity_poly.type
_entity_poly.pdbx_seq_one_letter_code
_entity_poly.pdbx_strand_id
1 'polypeptide(L)' 'MKNGPKLSLALIGIFLILCEFFYGIPFLGATFILSFGWQPLLFNALLYLILTIILLVNRQNAIRP' A
#
# COMPACT_ATOMS: atom_id res chain seq x y z
N MET A 1 -0.56 -0.50 -23.95
CA MET A 1 -1.40 0.23 -22.97
C MET A 1 -0.51 1.20 -22.18
N LYS A 2 -0.43 2.47 -22.60
CA LYS A 2 0.64 3.41 -22.20
C LYS A 2 0.59 3.89 -20.73
N ASN A 3 -0.50 3.61 -20.00
CA ASN A 3 -0.76 4.10 -18.64
C ASN A 3 -1.12 3.01 -17.60
N GLY A 4 -1.09 1.73 -17.96
CA GLY A 4 -1.48 0.63 -17.06
C GLY A 4 -0.84 0.66 -15.65
N PRO A 5 0.50 0.78 -15.54
CA PRO A 5 1.14 0.80 -14.22
C PRO A 5 0.81 2.06 -13.40
N LYS A 6 0.52 3.21 -14.04
CA LYS A 6 0.15 4.45 -13.33
C LYS A 6 -1.20 4.34 -12.64
N LEU A 7 -2.18 3.70 -13.29
CA LEU A 7 -3.50 3.47 -12.71
C LEU A 7 -3.43 2.50 -11.52
N SER A 8 -2.68 1.41 -11.66
CA SER A 8 -2.47 0.45 -10.57
C SER A 8 -1.79 1.08 -9.36
N LEU A 9 -0.78 1.94 -9.59
CA LEU A 9 -0.10 2.66 -8.53
C LEU A 9 -1.03 3.64 -7.79
N ALA A 10 -1.87 4.37 -8.53
CA ALA A 10 -2.85 5.29 -7.95
C ALA A 10 -3.89 4.55 -7.09
N LEU A 11 -4.39 3.41 -7.56
CA LEU A 11 -5.33 2.58 -6.80
C LEU A 11 -4.73 2.05 -5.49
N ILE A 12 -3.51 1.49 -5.54
CA ILE A 12 -2.81 1.01 -4.34
C ILE A 12 -2.52 2.16 -3.38
N GLY A 13 -2.10 3.33 -3.90
CA GLY A 13 -1.84 4.51 -3.08
C GLY A 13 -3.08 5.01 -2.34
N ILE A 14 -4.22 5.12 -3.03
CA ILE A 14 -5.49 5.53 -2.40
C ILE A 14 -5.89 4.51 -1.32
N PHE A 15 -5.74 3.22 -1.61
CA PHE A 15 -6.05 2.17 -0.64
C PHE A 15 -5.19 2.25 0.63
N LEU A 16 -3.88 2.47 0.48
CA LEU A 16 -2.95 2.66 1.62
C LEU A 16 -3.34 3.86 2.49
N ILE A 17 -3.68 4.99 1.87
CA ILE A 17 -4.12 6.20 2.59
C ILE A 17 -5.38 5.91 3.42
N LEU A 18 -6.34 5.16 2.87
CA LEU A 18 -7.55 4.77 3.60
C LEU A 18 -7.22 3.85 4.78
N CYS A 19 -6.30 2.91 4.61
CA CYS A 19 -5.84 2.04 5.69
C CYS A 19 -5.13 2.83 6.80
N GLU A 20 -4.21 3.72 6.46
CA GLU A 20 -3.52 4.58 7.43
C GLU A 20 -4.50 5.49 8.18
N PHE A 21 -5.47 6.07 7.46
CA PHE A 21 -6.53 6.87 8.07
C PHE A 21 -7.35 6.05 9.07
N PHE A 22 -7.73 4.82 8.71
CA PHE A 22 -8.47 3.92 9.59
C PHE A 22 -7.67 3.54 10.84
N TYR A 23 -6.38 3.18 10.68
CA TYR A 23 -5.51 2.83 11.80
C TYR A 23 -5.14 4.03 12.68
N GLY A 24 -5.15 5.25 12.12
CA GLY A 24 -4.89 6.49 12.85
C GLY A 24 -6.01 6.92 13.79
N ILE A 25 -7.21 6.33 13.67
CA ILE A 25 -8.33 6.63 14.57
C ILE A 25 -8.04 5.95 15.93
N PRO A 26 -7.84 6.70 17.03
CA PRO A 26 -7.27 6.17 18.27
C PRO A 26 -8.00 4.96 18.84
N PHE A 27 -9.32 4.97 18.90
CA PHE A 27 -10.10 3.85 19.44
C PHE A 27 -10.41 2.78 18.40
N LEU A 28 -10.73 3.17 17.16
CA LEU A 28 -11.11 2.24 16.11
C LEU A 28 -9.90 1.44 15.61
N GLY A 29 -8.82 2.14 15.25
CA GLY A 29 -7.58 1.56 14.78
C GLY A 29 -6.87 0.75 15.86
N ALA A 30 -6.74 1.28 17.08
CA ALA A 30 -6.08 0.54 18.17
C ALA A 30 -6.86 -0.71 18.58
N THR A 31 -8.20 -0.65 18.64
CA THR A 31 -9.01 -1.84 18.96
C THR A 31 -8.91 -2.89 17.86
N PHE A 32 -8.86 -2.48 16.60
CA PHE A 32 -8.68 -3.39 15.47
C PHE A 32 -7.31 -4.07 15.49
N ILE A 33 -6.24 -3.30 15.74
CA ILE A 33 -4.89 -3.85 15.91
C ILE A 33 -4.83 -4.77 17.13
N LEU A 34 -5.39 -4.40 18.27
CA LEU A 34 -5.40 -5.26 19.46
C LEU A 34 -6.19 -6.57 19.24
N SER A 35 -7.31 -6.51 18.52
CA SER A 35 -8.16 -7.67 18.25
C SER A 35 -7.49 -8.70 17.32
N PHE A 36 -6.73 -8.23 16.34
CA PHE A 36 -6.05 -9.06 15.34
C PHE A 36 -4.53 -9.18 15.58
N GLY A 37 -4.04 -8.62 16.68
CA GLY A 37 -2.62 -8.50 17.00
C GLY A 37 -1.81 -7.77 15.93
N TRP A 38 -0.70 -8.36 15.50
CA TRP A 38 0.20 -7.77 14.52
C TRP A 38 -0.23 -8.02 13.06
N GLN A 39 -1.30 -8.77 12.84
CA GLN A 39 -1.77 -9.14 11.50
C GLN A 39 -2.10 -7.92 10.60
N PRO A 40 -2.80 -6.87 11.09
CA PRO A 40 -3.08 -5.68 10.28
C PRO A 40 -1.80 -4.90 9.89
N LEU A 41 -0.80 -4.90 10.78
CA LEU A 41 0.49 -4.26 10.56
C LEU A 41 1.30 -4.99 9.48
N LEU A 42 1.34 -6.32 9.54
CA LEU A 42 1.98 -7.18 8.54
C LEU A 42 1.34 -7.03 7.17
N PHE A 43 0.01 -6.93 7.12
CA PHE A 43 -0.72 -6.67 5.87
C PHE A 43 -0.33 -5.32 5.27
N ASN A 44 -0.25 -4.26 6.10
CA ASN A 44 0.17 -2.94 5.62
C ASN A 44 1.62 -2.96 5.09
N ALA A 45 2.53 -3.62 5.80
CA ALA A 45 3.92 -3.79 5.36
C ALA A 45 4.03 -4.52 4.01
N LEU A 46 3.20 -5.55 3.79
CA LEU A 46 3.14 -6.28 2.53
C LEU A 46 2.66 -5.39 1.37
N LEU A 47 1.67 -4.52 1.60
CA LEU A 47 1.19 -3.57 0.59
C LEU A 47 2.28 -2.57 0.19
N TYR A 48 3.04 -2.04 1.15
CA TYR A 48 4.19 -1.18 0.85
C TYR A 48 5.30 -1.93 0.09
N LEU A 49 5.51 -3.21 0.38
CA LEU A 49 6.47 -4.04 -0.36
C LEU A 49 6.02 -4.23 -1.82
N ILE A 50 4.74 -4.53 -2.07
CA ILE A 50 4.18 -4.60 -3.43
C ILE A 50 4.33 -3.26 -4.15
N LEU A 51 3.99 -2.15 -3.49
CA LEU A 51 4.14 -0.80 -4.05
C LEU A 51 5.59 -0.53 -4.45
N THR A 52 6.53 -0.90 -3.59
CA THR A 52 7.98 -0.75 -3.83
C THR A 52 8.44 -1.57 -5.03
N ILE A 53 7.97 -2.82 -5.16
CA ILE A 53 8.28 -3.67 -6.33
C ILE A 53 7.72 -3.05 -7.61
N ILE A 54 6.46 -2.58 -7.61
CA ILE A 54 5.85 -1.94 -8.80
C ILE A 54 6.64 -0.70 -9.20
N LEU A 55 7.03 0.14 -8.23
CA LEU A 55 7.86 1.32 -8.47
C LEU A 55 9.23 0.95 -9.03
N LEU A 56 9.87 -0.08 -8.47
CA LEU A 56 11.18 -0.56 -8.92
C LEU A 56 11.12 -1.07 -10.37
N VAL A 57 10.14 -1.92 -10.68
CA VAL A 57 9.92 -2.46 -12.04
C VAL A 57 9.58 -1.33 -13.02
N ASN A 58 8.72 -0.39 -12.62
CA ASN A 58 8.37 0.76 -13.46
C ASN A 58 9.60 1.65 -13.73
N ARG A 59 10.46 1.84 -12.73
CA ARG A 59 11.72 2.60 -12.87
C ARG A 59 12.72 1.87 -13.77
N GLN A 60 12.80 0.54 -13.70
CA GLN A 60 13.64 -0.27 -14.60
C GLN A 60 13.16 -0.18 -16.05
N ASN A 61 11.84 -0.26 -16.28
CA ASN A 61 11.24 -0.12 -17.61
C ASN A 61 11.35 1.30 -18.18
N ALA A 62 11.53 2.32 -17.35
CA ALA A 62 11.81 3.68 -17.82
C ALA A 62 13.28 3.88 -18.27
N ILE A 63 14.21 3.04 -17.81
CA ILE A 63 15.64 3.13 -18.14
C ILE A 63 15.99 2.39 -19.44
N ARG A 64 15.21 1.36 -19.81
CA ARG A 64 15.34 0.65 -21.09
C ARG A 64 14.22 1.12 -22.03
N PRO A 65 14.50 2.02 -22.99
CA PRO A 65 13.50 2.49 -23.95
C PRO A 65 13.03 1.39 -24.90
#